data_AF-A0AAV8ZK06-F1
#
_entry.id   AF-A0AAV8ZK06-F1
#
_cell.length_a   1.000
_cell.length_b   1.000
_cell.length_c   1.000
_cell.angle_alpha   90.00
_cell.angle_beta   90.00
_cell.angle_gamma   90.00
#
_symmetry.space_group_name_H-M   'P 1'
#
loop_
_entity.id
_entity.type
_entity.pdbx_description
1 polymer ?
#
loop_
_entity_poly.entity_id
_entity_poly.type
_entity_poly.pdbx_seq_one_letter_code
_entity_poly.pdbx_strand_id
1 'polypeptide(L)'
;MRCAVVTCNVDNQSKNYNRDLMFFHFPKDDNLSKQWLQACKRDHKVNILNARICPLHFDKENYERNLKEELLGLTLNKRQRLLKPDAIPTLNLPKQMESLKDGYKRNDRQLKRQATKLIKIMLDMGK
;
A
#
# COMPACT_ATOMS: atom_id res chain seq x y z
N MET A 1 -6.71 -4.91 1.37
CA MET A 1 -5.50 -4.43 0.67
C MET A 1 -4.60 -3.84 1.73
N ARG A 2 -3.31 -4.20 1.74
CA ARG A 2 -2.36 -3.78 2.78
C ARG A 2 -1.30 -2.87 2.21
N CYS A 3 -0.84 -1.90 3.02
CA CYS A 3 0.24 -0.99 2.66
C CYS A 3 1.50 -1.73 2.20
N ALA A 4 2.21 -1.13 1.24
CA ALA A 4 3.43 -1.65 0.65
C ALA A 4 4.68 -1.42 1.51
N VAL A 5 4.62 -0.54 2.50
CA VAL A 5 5.70 -0.37 3.48
C VAL A 5 5.76 -1.56 4.42
N VAL A 6 6.95 -2.14 4.67
CA VAL A 6 7.09 -3.41 5.39
C VAL A 6 6.58 -3.36 6.82
N THR A 7 6.86 -2.27 7.54
CA THR A 7 6.47 -2.03 8.95
C THR A 7 5.05 -1.49 9.10
N CYS A 8 4.35 -1.21 7.99
CA CYS A 8 3.02 -0.62 8.03
C CYS A 8 1.92 -1.68 8.11
N ASN A 9 1.08 -1.57 9.15
CA ASN A 9 -0.01 -2.50 9.42
C ASN A 9 -1.37 -2.03 8.88
N VAL A 10 -1.43 -0.90 8.18
CA VAL A 10 -2.68 -0.38 7.61
C VAL A 10 -3.20 -1.34 6.54
N ASP A 11 -4.42 -1.82 6.73
CA ASP A 11 -5.15 -2.72 5.83
C ASP A 11 -6.58 -2.20 5.67
N ASN A 12 -7.02 -1.95 4.45
CA ASN A 12 -8.37 -1.40 4.21
C ASN A 12 -9.51 -2.40 4.53
N GLN A 13 -9.18 -3.67 4.79
CA GLN A 13 -10.13 -4.68 5.24
C GLN A 13 -10.23 -4.75 6.77
N SER A 14 -9.41 -3.99 7.49
CA SER A 14 -9.50 -3.91 8.94
C SER A 14 -10.80 -3.23 9.37
N LYS A 15 -11.43 -3.73 10.43
CA LYS A 15 -12.64 -3.12 11.02
C LYS A 15 -12.42 -1.68 11.47
N ASN A 16 -11.19 -1.36 11.89
CA ASN A 16 -10.79 -0.03 12.38
C ASN A 16 -10.24 0.88 11.28
N TYR A 17 -10.33 0.47 10.01
CA TYR A 17 -9.82 1.29 8.92
C TYR A 17 -10.75 2.48 8.66
N ASN A 18 -10.19 3.69 8.65
CA ASN A 18 -10.89 4.86 8.18
C ASN A 18 -11.09 4.75 6.65
N ARG A 19 -12.33 4.47 6.24
CA ARG A 19 -12.72 4.29 4.82
C ARG A 19 -12.58 5.55 3.97
N ASP A 20 -12.33 6.70 4.60
CA ASP A 20 -12.08 7.95 3.89
C ASP A 20 -10.61 8.14 3.51
N LEU A 21 -9.72 7.26 3.99
CA LEU A 21 -8.34 7.19 3.53
C LEU A 21 -8.25 6.33 2.26
N MET A 22 -7.55 6.84 1.25
CA MET A 22 -7.30 6.13 0.00
C MET A 22 -5.89 5.61 -0.08
N PHE A 23 -5.73 4.43 -0.66
CA PHE A 23 -4.44 3.86 -0.96
C PHE A 23 -3.94 4.36 -2.33
N PHE A 24 -2.68 4.75 -2.40
CA PHE A 24 -2.07 5.28 -3.61
C PHE A 24 -1.41 4.19 -4.44
N HIS A 25 -1.63 4.26 -5.76
CA HIS A 25 -0.94 3.43 -6.73
C HIS A 25 0.49 3.92 -6.88
N PHE A 26 1.40 3.00 -7.21
CA PHE A 26 2.72 3.41 -7.64
C PHE A 26 2.60 4.27 -8.91
N PRO A 27 3.43 5.30 -9.05
CA PRO A 27 3.44 6.16 -10.22
C PRO A 27 3.88 5.39 -11.46
N LYS A 28 3.47 5.88 -12.63
CA LYS A 28 3.90 5.32 -13.93
C LYS A 28 5.34 5.67 -14.27
N ASP A 29 5.86 6.75 -13.70
CA ASP A 29 7.27 7.12 -13.86
C ASP A 29 8.17 6.12 -13.13
N ASP A 30 9.09 5.50 -13.89
CA ASP A 30 9.93 4.43 -13.38
C ASP A 30 10.89 4.91 -12.29
N ASN A 31 11.38 6.15 -12.38
CA ASN A 31 12.31 6.69 -11.40
C ASN A 31 11.61 6.96 -10.06
N LEU A 32 10.44 7.57 -10.09
CA LEU A 32 9.62 7.80 -8.91
C LEU A 32 9.11 6.48 -8.31
N SER A 33 8.75 5.52 -9.17
CA SER A 33 8.33 4.18 -8.74
C SER A 33 9.46 3.43 -8.01
N LYS A 34 10.71 3.56 -8.48
CA LYS A 34 11.90 3.04 -7.77
C LYS A 34 12.08 3.70 -6.40
N GLN A 35 11.87 5.02 -6.28
CA GLN A 35 11.95 5.71 -4.98
C GLN A 35 10.88 5.19 -4.00
N TRP A 36 9.65 5.00 -4.46
CA TRP A 36 8.59 4.39 -3.65
C TRP A 36 8.92 2.96 -3.23
N LEU A 37 9.55 2.18 -4.12
CA LEU A 37 9.97 0.82 -3.83
C LEU A 37 11.07 0.79 -2.77
N GLN A 38 12.04 1.70 -2.85
CA GLN A 38 13.07 1.87 -1.83
C GLN A 38 12.48 2.23 -0.46
N ALA A 39 11.47 3.09 -0.41
CA ALA A 39 10.76 3.44 0.81
C ALA A 39 10.00 2.25 1.42
N CYS A 40 9.54 1.31 0.59
CA CYS A 40 8.82 0.12 1.07
C CYS A 40 9.71 -0.84 1.88
N LYS A 41 11.04 -0.84 1.64
CA LYS A 41 12.05 -1.71 2.27
C LYS A 41 11.62 -3.18 2.33
N ARG A 42 11.21 -3.74 1.19
CA ARG A 42 10.87 -5.15 1.05
C ARG A 42 11.94 -5.89 0.26
N ASP A 43 12.44 -6.98 0.83
CA ASP A 43 13.42 -7.88 0.21
C ASP A 43 12.85 -8.65 -0.99
N HIS A 44 11.55 -8.89 -1.01
CA HIS A 44 10.91 -9.65 -2.09
C HIS A 44 10.40 -8.73 -3.18
N LYS A 45 10.34 -9.24 -4.43
CA LYS A 45 9.75 -8.53 -5.58
C LYS A 45 8.34 -8.06 -5.24
N VAL A 46 8.20 -6.76 -4.99
CA VAL A 46 6.91 -6.10 -4.83
C VAL A 46 6.28 -6.02 -6.21
N ASN A 47 5.06 -6.57 -6.37
CA ASN A 47 4.30 -6.37 -7.60
C ASN A 47 3.74 -4.94 -7.61
N ILE A 48 4.47 -4.02 -8.24
CA ILE A 48 4.20 -2.58 -8.32
C ILE A 48 2.79 -2.30 -8.88
N LEU A 49 2.28 -3.13 -9.79
CA LEU A 49 0.95 -2.98 -10.39
C LEU A 49 -0.18 -3.06 -9.35
N ASN A 50 0.00 -3.91 -8.33
CA ASN A 50 -1.00 -4.18 -7.30
C ASN A 50 -0.63 -3.60 -5.92
N ALA A 51 0.63 -3.24 -5.73
CA ALA A 51 1.11 -2.67 -4.49
C ALA A 51 0.59 -1.24 -4.31
N ARG A 52 0.26 -0.89 -3.06
CA ARG A 52 -0.26 0.43 -2.72
C ARG A 52 0.34 0.96 -1.44
N ILE A 53 0.53 2.26 -1.33
CA ILE A 53 1.00 2.94 -0.10
C ILE A 53 -0.16 3.71 0.53
N CYS A 54 -0.31 3.63 1.85
CA CYS A 54 -1.37 4.37 2.54
C CYS A 54 -0.99 5.86 2.72
N PRO A 55 -1.96 6.75 3.01
CA PRO A 55 -1.71 8.19 3.13
C PRO A 55 -0.71 8.59 4.23
N LEU A 56 -0.51 7.73 5.24
CA LEU A 56 0.32 8.05 6.40
C LEU A 56 1.83 8.15 6.09
N HIS A 57 2.23 7.83 4.86
CA HIS A 57 3.63 7.90 4.43
C HIS A 57 3.96 9.15 3.61
N PHE A 58 2.98 10.00 3.30
CA PHE A 58 3.17 11.22 2.53
C PHE A 58 2.98 12.44 3.41
N ASP A 59 3.81 13.46 3.18
CA ASP A 59 3.62 14.76 3.82
C ASP A 59 2.33 15.43 3.34
N LYS A 60 1.74 16.29 4.17
CA LYS A 60 0.57 17.08 3.80
C LYS A 60 0.86 17.98 2.60
N GLU A 61 2.10 18.45 2.46
CA GLU A 61 2.54 19.27 1.33
C GLU A 61 2.62 18.48 0.01
N ASN A 62 2.64 17.15 0.06
CA ASN A 62 2.69 16.30 -1.13
C ASN A 62 1.31 16.07 -1.76
N TYR A 63 0.24 16.60 -1.16
CA TYR A 63 -1.10 16.50 -1.71
C TYR A 63 -1.39 17.68 -2.65
N GLU A 64 -2.12 17.39 -3.72
CA GLU A 64 -2.64 18.44 -4.59
C GLU A 64 -3.78 19.18 -3.89
N ARG A 65 -3.75 20.50 -3.99
CA ARG A 65 -4.82 21.36 -3.49
C ARG A 65 -5.94 21.40 -4.53
N ASN A 66 -7.12 20.91 -4.18
CA ASN A 66 -8.29 21.03 -5.03
C ASN A 66 -8.95 22.40 -4.84
N LEU A 67 -8.37 23.41 -5.49
CA LEU A 67 -8.84 24.80 -5.46
C LEU A 67 -10.33 24.93 -5.82
N LYS A 68 -10.82 24.11 -6.75
CA LYS A 68 -12.21 24.14 -7.20
C LYS A 68 -13.18 23.76 -6.08
N GLU A 69 -12.87 22.71 -5.31
CA GLU A 69 -13.70 22.31 -4.16
C GLU A 69 -13.66 23.33 -3.03
N GLU A 70 -12.48 23.90 -2.76
CA GLU A 70 -12.31 24.94 -1.75
C GLU A 70 -13.15 26.18 -2.07
N LEU A 71 -13.11 26.65 -3.32
CA LEU A 71 -13.91 27.78 -3.79
C LEU A 71 -15.42 27.50 -3.74
N LEU A 72 -15.84 26.24 -3.89
CA LEU A 72 -17.25 25.84 -3.82
C LEU A 72 -17.72 25.53 -2.39
N GLY A 73 -16.86 25.69 -1.37
CA GLY A 73 -17.18 25.36 0.02
C GLY A 73 -17.50 23.87 0.23
N LEU A 74 -17.11 23.02 -0.72
CA LEU A 74 -17.33 21.58 -0.61
C LEU A 74 -16.28 21.03 0.35
N THR A 75 -16.72 20.28 1.37
CA THR A 75 -15.78 19.54 2.21
C THR A 75 -15.03 18.56 1.32
N LEU A 76 -13.71 18.77 1.15
CA LEU A 76 -12.82 17.85 0.45
C LEU A 76 -13.21 16.43 0.81
N ASN A 77 -13.78 15.69 -0.14
CA ASN A 77 -13.97 14.27 0.05
C ASN A 77 -12.56 13.73 0.26
N LYS A 78 -12.22 13.32 1.48
CA LYS A 78 -10.86 12.82 1.81
C LYS A 78 -10.46 11.64 0.92
N ARG A 79 -11.46 11.02 0.27
CA ARG A 79 -11.36 10.00 -0.78
C ARG A 79 -10.87 10.50 -2.15
N GLN A 80 -10.72 11.80 -2.39
CA GLN A 80 -10.26 12.37 -3.66
C GLN A 80 -8.91 13.08 -3.55
N ARG A 81 -8.21 12.93 -2.42
CA ARG A 81 -6.87 13.48 -2.25
C ARG A 81 -5.93 12.87 -3.29
N LEU A 82 -5.51 13.67 -4.25
CA LEU A 82 -4.47 13.35 -5.22
C LEU A 82 -3.11 13.69 -4.61
N LEU A 83 -2.09 12.90 -4.94
CA LEU A 83 -0.71 13.25 -4.68
C LEU A 83 -0.18 14.07 -5.84
N LYS A 84 0.69 15.02 -5.55
CA LYS A 84 1.46 15.72 -6.58
C LYS A 84 2.24 14.70 -7.44
N PRO A 85 2.53 15.01 -8.72
CA PRO A 85 3.19 14.06 -9.62
C PRO A 85 4.58 13.61 -9.18
N ASP A 86 5.26 14.42 -8.36
CA ASP A 86 6.60 14.22 -7.82
C ASP A 86 6.61 13.71 -6.37
N ALA A 87 5.43 13.46 -5.79
CA ALA A 87 5.29 13.06 -4.40
C ALA A 87 6.03 11.74 -4.12
N ILE A 88 6.90 11.77 -3.09
CA ILE A 88 7.57 10.58 -2.55
C ILE A 88 7.12 10.30 -1.12
N PRO A 89 7.00 9.01 -0.73
CA PRO A 89 6.73 8.63 0.64
C PRO A 89 7.99 8.84 1.48
N THR A 90 7.91 9.74 2.46
CA THR A 90 9.04 10.13 3.33
C THR A 90 8.74 9.87 4.81
N LEU A 91 7.46 9.75 5.19
CA LEU A 91 7.04 9.63 6.58
C LEU A 91 6.87 8.17 7.01
N ASN A 92 7.12 7.91 8.29
CA ASN A 92 6.89 6.61 8.94
C ASN A 92 7.55 5.43 8.20
N LEU A 93 8.74 5.66 7.64
CA LEU A 93 9.49 4.63 6.92
C LEU A 93 10.23 3.69 7.88
N PRO A 94 10.47 2.44 7.47
CA PRO A 94 11.21 1.46 8.26
C PRO A 94 12.63 1.95 8.53
N LYS A 95 13.13 1.77 9.76
CA LYS A 95 14.56 1.96 10.03
C LYS A 95 15.34 0.81 9.38
N GLN A 96 16.59 1.08 9.00
CA GLN A 96 17.43 0.20 8.17
C GLN A 96 17.55 -1.26 8.68
N MET A 97 17.33 -1.51 9.97
CA MET A 97 17.49 -2.83 10.60
C MET A 97 16.18 -3.63 10.82
N GLU A 98 15.00 -3.06 10.57
CA GLU A 98 13.72 -3.69 10.95
C GLU A 98 13.12 -4.61 9.86
N SER A 99 13.70 -4.63 8.66
CA SER A 99 13.07 -5.17 7.45
C SER A 99 12.93 -6.70 7.39
N LEU A 100 13.76 -7.45 8.12
CA LEU A 100 13.92 -8.90 7.93
C LEU A 100 12.78 -9.74 8.55
N LYS A 101 12.19 -9.30 9.67
CA LYS A 101 11.24 -10.13 10.45
C LYS A 101 9.85 -10.25 9.80
N ASP A 102 9.43 -9.25 9.03
CA ASP A 102 8.07 -9.19 8.47
C ASP A 102 7.94 -9.80 7.07
N GLY A 103 9.05 -9.99 6.35
CA GLY A 103 9.07 -10.77 5.10
C GLY A 103 8.64 -12.22 5.33
N TYR A 104 9.16 -12.85 6.39
CA TYR A 104 8.86 -14.22 6.79
C TYR A 104 7.35 -14.46 7.00
N LYS A 105 6.66 -13.56 7.72
CA LYS A 105 5.22 -13.68 8.02
C LYS A 105 4.32 -13.63 6.76
N ARG A 106 4.75 -12.96 5.69
CA ARG A 106 3.98 -12.90 4.43
C ARG A 106 4.13 -14.18 3.63
N ASN A 107 5.34 -14.72 3.54
CA ASN A 107 5.60 -15.99 2.83
C ASN A 107 4.82 -17.14 3.46
N ASP A 108 4.77 -17.22 4.79
CA ASP A 108 3.94 -18.21 5.52
C ASP A 108 2.45 -18.13 5.10
N ARG A 109 1.87 -16.93 5.02
CA ARG A 109 0.47 -16.76 4.57
C ARG A 109 0.27 -17.18 3.11
N GLN A 110 1.26 -16.93 2.25
CA GLN A 110 1.19 -17.32 0.85
C GLN A 110 1.25 -18.84 0.69
N LEU A 111 2.16 -19.49 1.42
CA LEU A 111 2.28 -20.95 1.47
C LEU A 111 0.99 -21.59 2.00
N LYS A 112 0.43 -21.06 3.10
CA LYS A 112 -0.86 -21.53 3.64
C LYS A 112 -1.99 -21.41 2.60
N ARG A 113 -2.10 -20.28 1.90
CA ARG A 113 -3.10 -20.09 0.83
C ARG A 113 -2.91 -21.07 -0.34
N GLN A 114 -1.67 -21.33 -0.74
CA GLN A 114 -1.36 -22.30 -1.79
C GLN A 114 -1.74 -23.72 -1.36
N ALA A 115 -1.38 -24.12 -0.14
CA ALA A 115 -1.74 -25.42 0.42
C ALA A 115 -3.27 -25.61 0.49
N THR A 116 -4.01 -24.62 1.01
CA THR A 116 -5.49 -24.70 1.06
C THR A 116 -6.11 -24.79 -0.34
N LYS A 117 -5.54 -24.08 -1.33
CA LYS A 117 -6.02 -24.12 -2.72
C LYS A 117 -5.80 -25.51 -3.33
N LEU A 118 -4.63 -26.12 -3.12
CA LEU A 118 -4.31 -27.46 -3.61
C LEU A 118 -5.23 -28.52 -3.00
N ILE A 119 -5.44 -28.48 -1.68
CA ILE A 119 -6.35 -29.40 -0.98
C ILE A 119 -7.76 -29.33 -1.58
N LYS A 120 -8.27 -28.12 -1.82
CA LYS A 120 -9.59 -27.95 -2.41
C LYS A 120 -9.69 -28.56 -3.81
N ILE A 121 -8.68 -28.34 -4.65
CA ILE A 121 -8.60 -28.95 -6.00
C ILE A 121 -8.60 -30.48 -5.90
N MET A 122 -7.80 -31.06 -4.99
CA MET A 122 -7.73 -32.51 -4.81
C MET A 122 -9.06 -33.12 -4.35
N LEU A 123 -9.81 -32.42 -3.49
CA LEU A 123 -11.14 -32.85 -3.04
C LEU A 123 -12.19 -32.77 -4.16
N ASP A 124 -12.07 -31.79 -5.05
CA ASP A 124 -12.99 -31.60 -6.18
C ASP A 124 -12.71 -32.58 -7.34
N MET A 125 -11.48 -33.08 -7.48
CA MET A 125 -11.10 -34.10 -8.48
C MET A 125 -11.48 -35.54 -8.08
N GLY A 126 -11.78 -35.78 -6.80
CA GLY A 126 -12.20 -37.09 -6.29
C GLY A 126 -13.71 -37.33 -6.35
N LYS A 127 -14.45 -36.50 -7.09
CA LYS A 127 -15.90 -36.59 -7.32
C LYS A 127 -16.21 -36.94 -8.77
#